data_AF-A0A7C2LHB9-F1
#
_entry.id   AF-A0A7C2LHB9-F1
#
_cell.length_a   1.000
_cell.length_b   1.000
_cell.length_c   1.000
_cell.angle_alpha   90.00
_cell.angle_beta   90.00
_cell.angle_gamma   90.00
#
_symmetry.space_group_name_H-M   'P 1'
#
loop_
_entity.id
_entity.type
_entity.pdbx_description
1 polymer ?
#
loop_
_entity_poly.entity_id
_entity_poly.type
_entity_poly.pdbx_seq_one_letter_code
_entity_poly.pdbx_strand_id
1 'polypeptide(L)'
;PEGTARRVKARLREILRAARRHQAFINLDMEQYAYQEVTLKVFREILEEEEFSDLSDFGIVLQAYLRDAEQILAGLMDWARREDKRFTVRLVKGAYWDYETIHAIQMHWPIPVFQKKGQSDAQFERMVLQLLENQERVRLAIGSHNIRSIAFTLAAAERMGCLPSGSRSRCSTVWATRSKRPWSSWAISCGFTPPLAR
;
A
#
# COMPACT_ATOMS: atom_id res chain seq x y z
N PRO A 1 -13.63 19.03 -1.69
CA PRO A 1 -13.21 17.60 -1.57
C PRO A 1 -14.35 16.59 -1.81
N GLU A 2 -15.53 16.82 -1.23
CA GLU A 2 -16.64 15.82 -1.23
C GLU A 2 -17.23 15.52 -2.62
N GLY A 3 -17.40 16.55 -3.46
CA GLY A 3 -17.88 16.35 -4.84
C GLY A 3 -16.94 15.47 -5.67
N THR A 4 -15.63 15.64 -5.50
CA THR A 4 -14.61 14.81 -6.16
C THR A 4 -14.68 13.38 -5.66
N ALA A 5 -14.66 13.17 -4.34
CA ALA A 5 -14.73 11.85 -3.74
C ALA A 5 -15.97 11.07 -4.22
N ARG A 6 -17.15 11.72 -4.26
CA ARG A 6 -18.39 11.11 -4.74
C ARG A 6 -18.27 10.59 -6.18
N ARG A 7 -17.72 11.40 -7.09
CA ARG A 7 -17.56 11.03 -8.51
C ARG A 7 -16.52 9.93 -8.70
N VAL A 8 -15.42 9.98 -7.96
CA VAL A 8 -14.37 8.95 -8.00
C VAL A 8 -14.91 7.63 -7.47
N LYS A 9 -15.59 7.63 -6.31
CA LYS A 9 -16.22 6.43 -5.74
C LYS A 9 -17.20 5.78 -6.72
N ALA A 10 -18.08 6.56 -7.36
CA ALA A 10 -19.04 6.02 -8.33
C ALA A 10 -18.36 5.21 -9.44
N ARG A 11 -17.25 5.71 -9.99
CA ARG A 11 -16.48 4.99 -11.04
C ARG A 11 -15.68 3.82 -10.47
N LEU A 12 -15.09 4.00 -9.29
CA LEU A 12 -14.30 2.97 -8.63
C LEU A 12 -15.16 1.74 -8.30
N ARG A 13 -16.41 1.92 -7.85
CA ARG A 13 -17.34 0.80 -7.60
C ARG A 13 -17.54 -0.08 -8.83
N GLU A 14 -17.73 0.51 -10.01
CA GLU A 14 -17.87 -0.26 -11.25
C GLU A 14 -16.64 -1.11 -11.55
N ILE A 15 -15.44 -0.54 -11.32
CA ILE A 15 -14.17 -1.26 -11.48
C ILE A 15 -14.06 -2.39 -10.46
N LEU A 16 -14.38 -2.13 -9.18
CA LEU A 16 -14.31 -3.13 -8.12
C LEU A 16 -15.30 -4.28 -8.33
N ARG A 17 -16.53 -3.98 -8.79
CA ARG A 17 -17.52 -4.99 -9.20
C ARG A 17 -16.99 -5.87 -10.33
N ALA A 18 -16.40 -5.27 -11.35
CA ALA A 18 -15.79 -6.01 -12.44
C ALA A 18 -14.60 -6.85 -11.96
N ALA A 19 -13.73 -6.28 -11.12
CA ALA A 19 -12.58 -6.97 -10.56
C ALA A 19 -12.99 -8.18 -9.73
N ARG A 20 -14.04 -8.05 -8.91
CA ARG A 20 -14.60 -9.15 -8.11
C ARG A 20 -15.09 -10.31 -8.97
N ARG A 21 -15.75 -10.03 -10.10
CA ARG A 21 -16.18 -11.08 -11.07
C ARG A 21 -15.01 -11.83 -11.69
N HIS A 22 -13.85 -11.18 -11.82
CA HIS A 22 -12.66 -11.75 -12.44
C HIS A 22 -11.58 -12.15 -11.43
N GLN A 23 -11.87 -12.10 -10.12
CA GLN A 23 -10.90 -12.34 -9.04
C GLN A 23 -9.61 -11.52 -9.23
N ALA A 24 -9.76 -10.29 -9.71
CA ALA A 24 -8.64 -9.39 -9.97
C ALA A 24 -8.34 -8.52 -8.76
N PHE A 25 -7.05 -8.35 -8.46
CA PHE A 25 -6.59 -7.43 -7.45
C PHE A 25 -6.60 -6.00 -7.99
N ILE A 26 -7.14 -5.06 -7.22
CA ILE A 26 -7.12 -3.62 -7.55
C ILE A 26 -6.22 -2.88 -6.57
N ASN A 27 -5.26 -2.13 -7.11
CA ASN A 27 -4.40 -1.24 -6.33
C ASN A 27 -4.75 0.21 -6.63
N LEU A 28 -5.10 0.98 -5.61
CA LEU A 28 -5.28 2.41 -5.71
C LEU A 28 -3.92 3.10 -5.58
N ASP A 29 -3.42 3.61 -6.71
CA ASP A 29 -2.14 4.31 -6.73
C ASP A 29 -2.25 5.71 -6.11
N MET A 30 -1.13 6.18 -5.57
CA MET A 30 -1.00 7.48 -4.90
C MET A 30 -0.21 8.42 -5.80
N GLU A 31 -0.84 9.53 -6.18
CA GLU A 31 -0.30 10.53 -7.09
C GLU A 31 0.45 11.63 -6.31
N GLN A 32 0.27 12.91 -6.68
CA GLN A 32 0.84 14.05 -5.96
C GLN A 32 0.26 14.19 -4.54
N TYR A 33 1.02 14.86 -3.66
CA TYR A 33 0.66 15.08 -2.26
C TYR A 33 -0.72 15.73 -2.09
N ALA A 34 -1.08 16.64 -2.99
CA ALA A 34 -2.39 17.33 -3.00
C ALA A 34 -3.59 16.37 -3.06
N TYR A 35 -3.44 15.15 -3.61
CA TYR A 35 -4.50 14.17 -3.73
C TYR A 35 -4.48 13.08 -2.66
N GLN A 36 -3.49 13.09 -1.77
CA GLN A 36 -3.30 12.04 -0.77
C GLN A 36 -4.51 11.88 0.15
N GLU A 37 -4.99 13.00 0.71
CA GLU A 37 -6.11 12.99 1.65
C GLU A 37 -7.40 12.46 1.00
N VAL A 38 -7.72 12.94 -0.21
CA VAL A 38 -8.93 12.50 -0.93
C VAL A 38 -8.83 11.03 -1.32
N THR A 39 -7.65 10.54 -1.71
CA THR A 39 -7.42 9.14 -2.06
C THR A 39 -7.60 8.23 -0.86
N LEU A 40 -7.02 8.60 0.30
CA LEU A 40 -7.20 7.88 1.56
C LEU A 40 -8.66 7.88 2.03
N LYS A 41 -9.36 9.01 1.89
CA LYS A 41 -10.78 9.13 2.22
C LYS A 41 -11.62 8.20 1.35
N VAL A 42 -11.42 8.24 0.02
CA VAL A 42 -12.11 7.36 -0.94
C VAL A 42 -11.85 5.89 -0.62
N PHE A 43 -10.59 5.52 -0.32
CA PHE A 43 -10.21 4.16 0.01
C PHE A 43 -10.95 3.63 1.25
N ARG A 44 -10.95 4.40 2.34
CA ARG A 44 -11.64 4.00 3.58
C ARG A 44 -13.14 3.89 3.39
N GLU A 45 -13.76 4.92 2.82
CA GLU A 45 -15.21 4.96 2.62
C GLU A 45 -15.70 3.81 1.72
N ILE A 46 -14.91 3.38 0.72
CA ILE A 46 -15.25 2.22 -0.11
C ILE A 46 -15.20 0.92 0.70
N LEU A 47 -14.20 0.73 1.55
CA LEU A 47 -14.09 -0.48 2.37
C LEU A 47 -15.13 -0.52 3.52
N GLU A 48 -15.67 0.63 3.90
CA GLU A 48 -16.78 0.75 4.86
C GLU A 48 -18.14 0.44 4.23
N GLU A 49 -18.28 0.47 2.90
CA GLU A 49 -19.52 0.09 2.22
C GLU A 49 -19.80 -1.41 2.37
N GLU A 50 -21.04 -1.76 2.70
CA GLU A 50 -21.47 -3.15 2.94
C GLU A 50 -21.13 -4.07 1.75
N GLU A 51 -21.30 -3.57 0.53
CA GLU A 51 -20.98 -4.28 -0.73
C GLU A 51 -19.51 -4.73 -0.83
N PHE A 52 -18.59 -4.00 -0.22
CA PHE A 52 -17.14 -4.25 -0.28
C PHE A 52 -16.55 -4.61 1.09
N SER A 53 -17.40 -4.91 2.07
CA SER A 53 -16.98 -5.19 3.44
C SER A 53 -16.07 -6.41 3.56
N ASP A 54 -16.20 -7.37 2.64
CA ASP A 54 -15.40 -8.60 2.55
C ASP A 54 -14.25 -8.52 1.51
N LEU A 55 -14.04 -7.34 0.91
CA LEU A 55 -13.07 -7.15 -0.15
C LEU A 55 -11.64 -7.12 0.41
N SER A 56 -10.93 -8.23 0.25
CA SER A 56 -9.52 -8.36 0.67
C SER A 56 -8.50 -8.12 -0.47
N ASP A 57 -8.95 -8.19 -1.73
CA ASP A 57 -8.12 -7.99 -2.93
C ASP A 57 -8.12 -6.51 -3.39
N PHE A 58 -8.12 -5.60 -2.43
CA PHE A 58 -8.01 -4.17 -2.64
C PHE A 58 -6.82 -3.61 -1.86
N GLY A 59 -6.08 -2.70 -2.47
CA GLY A 59 -4.90 -2.12 -1.85
C GLY A 59 -4.68 -0.65 -2.16
N ILE A 60 -3.75 -0.06 -1.43
CA ILE A 60 -3.40 1.36 -1.55
C ILE A 60 -1.87 1.53 -1.56
N VAL A 61 -1.40 2.50 -2.34
CA VAL A 61 0.02 2.91 -2.32
C VAL A 61 0.29 3.88 -1.18
N LEU A 62 1.39 3.66 -0.45
CA LEU A 62 1.95 4.64 0.47
C LEU A 62 3.37 5.02 0.03
N GLN A 63 3.69 6.31 0.13
CA GLN A 63 4.95 6.88 -0.35
C GLN A 63 5.85 7.24 0.85
N ALA A 64 6.89 6.45 1.10
CA ALA A 64 7.78 6.58 2.26
C ALA A 64 8.62 7.86 2.30
N TYR A 65 8.75 8.59 1.17
CA TYR A 65 9.48 9.86 1.11
C TYR A 65 8.75 11.04 1.77
N LEU A 66 7.47 10.91 2.11
CA LEU A 66 6.69 11.96 2.76
C LEU A 66 6.95 11.92 4.25
N ARG A 67 7.02 13.10 4.86
CA ARG A 67 7.29 13.25 6.29
C ARG A 67 6.18 12.70 7.16
N ASP A 68 4.95 12.68 6.65
CA ASP A 68 3.74 12.22 7.35
C ASP A 68 3.37 10.75 7.06
N ALA A 69 4.08 10.07 6.15
CA ALA A 69 3.69 8.72 5.72
C ALA A 69 3.65 7.68 6.85
N GLU A 70 4.55 7.76 7.83
CA GLU A 70 4.56 6.89 9.00
C GLU A 70 3.32 7.12 9.89
N GLN A 71 2.94 8.39 10.10
CA GLN A 71 1.73 8.76 10.85
C GLN A 71 0.47 8.30 10.12
N ILE A 72 0.44 8.45 8.79
CA ILE A 72 -0.68 8.00 7.95
C ILE A 72 -0.81 6.47 8.00
N LEU A 73 0.30 5.75 7.92
CA LEU A 73 0.31 4.30 8.05
C LEU A 73 -0.23 3.88 9.42
N ALA A 74 0.23 4.51 10.51
CA ALA A 74 -0.28 4.24 11.85
C ALA A 74 -1.81 4.46 11.93
N GLY A 75 -2.30 5.59 11.44
CA GLY A 75 -3.74 5.88 11.41
C GLY A 75 -4.54 4.89 10.55
N LEU A 76 -3.97 4.41 9.44
CA LEU A 76 -4.58 3.36 8.64
C LEU A 76 -4.62 2.03 9.38
N MET A 77 -3.57 1.66 10.12
CA MET A 77 -3.57 0.42 10.92
C MET A 77 -4.60 0.49 12.05
N ASP A 78 -4.68 1.62 12.75
CA ASP A 78 -5.66 1.83 13.81
C ASP A 78 -7.10 1.76 13.29
N TRP A 79 -7.36 2.39 12.15
CA TRP A 79 -8.65 2.28 11.45
C TRP A 79 -8.94 0.84 11.03
N ALA A 80 -7.97 0.13 10.44
CA ALA A 80 -8.13 -1.27 10.02
C ALA A 80 -8.48 -2.19 11.20
N ARG A 81 -7.89 -1.95 12.37
CA ARG A 81 -8.20 -2.70 13.60
C ARG A 81 -9.61 -2.41 14.11
N ARG A 82 -10.02 -1.14 14.10
CA ARG A 82 -11.33 -0.70 14.59
C ARG A 82 -12.49 -1.21 13.72
N GLU A 83 -12.33 -1.16 12.41
CA GLU A 83 -13.37 -1.51 11.43
C GLU A 83 -13.26 -2.96 10.93
N ASP A 84 -12.37 -3.76 11.54
CA ASP A 84 -12.02 -5.13 11.15
C ASP A 84 -11.71 -5.33 9.66
N LYS A 85 -11.02 -4.36 9.04
CA LYS A 85 -10.71 -4.38 7.61
C LYS A 85 -9.38 -5.05 7.32
N ARG A 86 -9.30 -5.69 6.16
CA ARG A 86 -8.07 -6.28 5.60
C ARG A 86 -7.82 -5.74 4.21
N PHE A 87 -6.58 -5.34 3.93
CA PHE A 87 -6.21 -4.78 2.64
C PHE A 87 -4.72 -4.94 2.36
N THR A 88 -4.29 -4.56 1.16
CA THR A 88 -2.88 -4.58 0.78
C THR A 88 -2.30 -3.17 0.79
N VAL A 89 -1.10 -2.99 1.35
CA VAL A 89 -0.32 -1.76 1.22
C VAL A 89 0.83 -2.00 0.27
N ARG A 90 0.84 -1.25 -0.84
CA ARG A 90 2.00 -1.16 -1.72
C ARG A 90 2.90 -0.03 -1.23
N LEU A 91 3.97 -0.38 -0.53
CA LEU A 91 4.95 0.58 -0.05
C LEU A 91 5.95 0.92 -1.15
N VAL A 92 6.00 2.19 -1.52
CA VAL A 92 6.97 2.75 -2.47
C VAL A 92 7.76 3.88 -1.81
N LYS A 93 8.82 4.36 -2.44
CA LYS A 93 9.51 5.58 -1.97
C LYS A 93 8.72 6.83 -2.34
N GLY A 94 8.40 6.98 -3.62
CA GLY A 94 7.70 8.13 -4.19
C GLY A 94 8.24 8.43 -5.59
N ALA A 95 7.43 9.05 -6.44
CA ALA A 95 7.78 9.35 -7.84
C ALA A 95 7.88 10.85 -8.14
N TYR A 96 7.33 11.71 -7.28
CA TYR A 96 7.12 13.13 -7.57
C TYR A 96 8.02 14.07 -6.74
N TRP A 97 9.21 13.63 -6.33
CA TRP A 97 10.06 14.36 -5.37
C TRP A 97 10.41 15.79 -5.82
N ASP A 98 10.82 15.95 -7.08
CA ASP A 98 11.16 17.26 -7.67
C ASP A 98 9.92 18.16 -7.75
N TYR A 99 8.79 17.60 -8.20
CA TYR A 99 7.52 18.32 -8.29
C TYR A 99 7.08 18.84 -6.92
N GLU A 100 7.05 17.99 -5.90
CA GLU A 100 6.61 18.38 -4.55
C GLU A 100 7.53 19.44 -3.93
N THR A 101 8.84 19.34 -4.18
CA THR A 101 9.82 20.33 -3.70
C THR A 101 9.62 21.68 -4.39
N ILE A 102 9.54 21.68 -5.73
CA ILE A 102 9.36 22.91 -6.52
C ILE A 102 8.01 23.57 -6.19
N HIS A 103 6.94 22.79 -6.14
CA HIS A 103 5.59 23.29 -5.88
C HIS A 103 5.49 23.91 -4.48
N ALA A 104 6.03 23.24 -3.44
CA ALA A 104 6.05 23.78 -2.09
C ALA A 104 6.83 25.10 -2.00
N ILE A 105 7.98 25.19 -2.68
CA ILE A 105 8.77 26.43 -2.73
C ILE A 105 7.98 27.57 -3.42
N GLN A 106 7.36 27.30 -4.57
CA GLN A 106 6.54 28.29 -5.29
C GLN A 106 5.38 28.81 -4.43
N MET A 107 4.72 27.92 -3.70
CA MET A 107 3.57 28.24 -2.85
C MET A 107 3.97 28.76 -1.46
N HIS A 108 5.27 28.82 -1.14
CA HIS A 108 5.78 29.16 0.20
C HIS A 108 5.23 28.23 1.30
N TRP A 109 5.01 26.97 0.96
CA TRP A 109 4.54 25.93 1.87
C TRP A 109 5.70 25.10 2.43
N PRO A 110 5.51 24.44 3.59
CA PRO A 110 6.45 23.45 4.07
C PRO A 110 6.62 22.31 3.05
N ILE A 111 7.87 21.92 2.77
CA ILE A 111 8.15 20.84 1.81
C ILE A 111 7.72 19.49 2.41
N PRO A 112 6.75 18.77 1.81
CA PRO A 112 6.17 17.57 2.41
C PRO A 112 7.10 16.35 2.34
N VAL A 113 8.12 16.39 1.47
CA VAL A 113 9.08 15.30 1.25
C VAL A 113 10.39 15.50 2.03
N PHE A 114 11.05 14.39 2.37
CA PHE A 114 12.42 14.42 2.88
C PHE A 114 13.39 14.93 1.82
N GLN A 115 14.29 15.81 2.22
CA GLN A 115 15.29 16.39 1.32
C GLN A 115 16.56 15.54 1.19
N LYS A 116 16.78 14.61 2.13
CA LYS A 116 17.89 13.65 2.08
C LYS A 116 17.37 12.25 1.79
N LYS A 117 17.88 11.62 0.72
CA LYS A 117 17.51 10.24 0.33
C LYS A 117 17.62 9.23 1.48
N GLY A 118 18.65 9.36 2.32
CA GLY A 118 18.84 8.48 3.48
C GLY A 118 17.68 8.50 4.47
N GLN A 119 16.98 9.64 4.60
CA GLN A 119 15.80 9.75 5.47
C GLN A 119 14.60 9.00 4.88
N SER A 120 14.36 9.11 3.57
CA SER A 120 13.32 8.33 2.88
C SER A 120 13.60 6.83 2.94
N ASP A 121 14.87 6.43 2.80
CA ASP A 121 15.30 5.03 2.90
C ASP A 121 15.08 4.50 4.33
N ALA A 122 15.46 5.26 5.35
CA ALA A 122 15.23 4.89 6.75
C ALA A 122 13.75 4.83 7.12
N GLN A 123 12.92 5.75 6.61
CA GLN A 123 11.47 5.70 6.82
C GLN A 123 10.84 4.50 6.11
N PHE A 124 11.28 4.16 4.90
CA PHE A 124 10.83 2.96 4.20
C PHE A 124 11.09 1.70 5.06
N GLU A 125 12.30 1.55 5.61
CA GLU A 125 12.63 0.41 6.47
C GLU A 125 11.77 0.37 7.75
N ARG A 126 11.50 1.52 8.39
CA ARG A 126 10.59 1.61 9.55
C ARG A 126 9.15 1.20 9.22
N MET A 127 8.60 1.72 8.11
CA MET A 127 7.25 1.38 7.66
C MET A 127 7.11 -0.10 7.27
N VAL A 128 8.17 -0.71 6.73
CA VAL A 128 8.21 -2.16 6.48
C VAL A 128 8.01 -2.94 7.78
N LEU A 129 8.76 -2.61 8.83
CA LEU A 129 8.62 -3.29 10.12
C LEU A 129 7.19 -3.14 10.66
N GLN A 130 6.66 -1.92 10.65
CA GLN A 130 5.30 -1.65 11.11
C GLN A 130 4.23 -2.44 10.33
N LEU A 131 4.40 -2.61 9.01
CA LEU A 131 3.50 -3.41 8.18
C LEU A 131 3.61 -4.91 8.47
N LEU A 132 4.82 -5.42 8.70
CA LEU A 132 5.05 -6.83 9.06
C LEU A 132 4.51 -7.15 10.45
N GLU A 133 4.56 -6.21 11.39
CA GLU A 133 3.97 -6.35 12.72
C GLU A 133 2.43 -6.43 12.70
N ASN A 134 1.79 -5.93 11.65
CA ASN A 134 0.32 -5.92 11.47
C ASN A 134 -0.13 -6.85 10.30
N GLN A 135 0.67 -7.88 10.01
CA GLN A 135 0.48 -8.76 8.85
C GLN A 135 -0.83 -9.57 8.84
N GLU A 136 -1.46 -9.73 10.00
CA GLU A 136 -2.75 -10.41 10.16
C GLU A 136 -3.91 -9.63 9.53
N ARG A 137 -3.74 -8.31 9.34
CA ARG A 137 -4.71 -7.43 8.69
C ARG A 137 -4.22 -6.90 7.35
N VAL A 138 -2.91 -6.65 7.24
CA VAL A 138 -2.37 -5.96 6.07
C VAL A 138 -1.36 -6.80 5.32
N ARG A 139 -1.54 -6.86 4.00
CA ARG A 139 -0.56 -7.48 3.11
C ARG A 139 0.45 -6.44 2.64
N LEU A 140 1.74 -6.72 2.83
CA LEU A 140 2.82 -5.84 2.36
C LEU A 140 3.24 -6.18 0.93
N ALA A 141 3.15 -5.21 0.02
CA ALA A 141 3.80 -5.26 -1.29
C ALA A 141 4.90 -4.19 -1.37
N ILE A 142 6.12 -4.56 -1.76
CA ILE A 142 7.24 -3.63 -1.92
C ILE A 142 7.39 -3.20 -3.39
N GLY A 143 7.28 -1.89 -3.63
CA GLY A 143 7.62 -1.25 -4.90
C GLY A 143 8.96 -0.54 -4.80
N SER A 144 10.05 -1.31 -4.84
CA SER A 144 11.41 -0.77 -4.79
C SER A 144 12.34 -1.54 -5.73
N HIS A 145 13.33 -0.83 -6.27
CA HIS A 145 14.45 -1.43 -7.00
C HIS A 145 15.76 -1.36 -6.21
N ASN A 146 15.74 -0.79 -5.00
CA ASN A 146 16.92 -0.73 -4.14
C ASN A 146 17.11 -2.11 -3.48
N ILE A 147 18.19 -2.80 -3.86
CA ILE A 147 18.57 -4.12 -3.35
C ILE A 147 18.67 -4.10 -1.82
N ARG A 148 19.20 -3.03 -1.22
CA ARG A 148 19.28 -2.90 0.25
C ARG A 148 17.89 -2.94 0.88
N SER A 149 16.95 -2.16 0.36
CA SER A 149 15.57 -2.11 0.88
C SER A 149 14.87 -3.47 0.70
N ILE A 150 15.06 -4.13 -0.44
CA ILE A 150 14.51 -5.46 -0.71
C ILE A 150 15.09 -6.49 0.27
N ALA A 151 16.42 -6.53 0.40
CA ALA A 151 17.11 -7.46 1.31
C ALA A 151 16.70 -7.22 2.77
N PHE A 152 16.57 -5.96 3.19
CA PHE A 152 16.05 -5.61 4.51
C PHE A 152 14.64 -6.17 4.73
N THR A 153 13.71 -5.94 3.80
CA THR A 153 12.34 -6.46 3.92
C THR A 153 12.31 -7.98 4.02
N LEU A 154 13.08 -8.69 3.19
CA LEU A 154 13.13 -10.15 3.21
C LEU A 154 13.69 -10.67 4.53
N ALA A 155 14.80 -10.10 5.01
CA ALA A 155 15.40 -10.50 6.29
C ALA A 155 14.50 -10.19 7.50
N ALA A 156 13.81 -9.03 7.47
CA ALA A 156 12.84 -8.67 8.50
C ALA A 156 11.64 -9.64 8.50
N ALA A 157 11.10 -9.93 7.32
CA ALA A 157 10.02 -10.89 7.16
C ALA A 157 10.42 -12.30 7.64
N GLU A 158 11.63 -12.75 7.32
CA GLU A 158 12.16 -14.04 7.80
C GLU A 158 12.23 -14.10 9.32
N ARG A 159 12.84 -13.07 9.93
CA ARG A 159 12.97 -12.96 11.38
C ARG A 159 11.62 -12.98 12.10
N MET A 160 10.59 -12.43 11.48
CA MET A 160 9.25 -12.33 12.04
C MET A 160 8.35 -13.53 11.66
N GLY A 161 8.88 -14.52 10.93
CA GLY A 161 8.10 -15.67 10.47
C GLY A 161 7.06 -15.32 9.39
N CYS A 162 7.21 -14.16 8.74
CA CYS A 162 6.33 -13.62 7.72
C CYS A 162 6.59 -14.15 6.31
N LEU A 163 7.66 -14.91 6.10
CA LEU A 163 7.96 -15.47 4.79
C LEU A 163 6.93 -16.53 4.38
N PRO A 164 6.59 -16.62 3.09
CA PRO A 164 5.77 -17.70 2.57
C PRO A 164 6.52 -19.03 2.72
N SER A 165 6.22 -19.78 3.77
CA SER A 165 6.62 -21.19 3.87
C SER A 165 5.70 -22.01 2.98
N GLY A 166 6.26 -22.90 2.16
CA GLY A 166 5.62 -23.63 1.05
C GLY A 166 4.42 -24.53 1.38
N SER A 167 3.86 -24.44 2.59
CA SER A 167 2.52 -24.90 2.90
C SER A 167 2.14 -24.29 4.26
N ARG A 168 1.00 -23.59 4.34
CA ARG A 168 0.29 -23.28 5.60
C ARG A 168 0.76 -22.10 6.48
N SER A 169 1.51 -21.12 5.98
CA SER A 169 1.73 -19.87 6.74
C SER A 169 0.59 -18.87 6.49
N ARG A 170 0.03 -18.33 7.58
CA ARG A 170 -0.99 -17.26 7.61
C ARG A 170 -0.45 -15.89 7.16
N CYS A 171 0.80 -15.83 6.68
CA CYS A 171 1.56 -14.61 6.50
C CYS A 171 1.39 -14.00 5.11
N SER A 172 1.38 -12.67 5.09
CA SER A 172 1.24 -11.87 3.89
C SER A 172 2.47 -12.00 2.98
N THR A 173 2.23 -12.38 1.73
CA THR A 173 3.25 -12.46 0.70
C THR A 173 3.91 -11.10 0.48
N VAL A 174 5.22 -10.99 0.70
CA VAL A 174 6.01 -9.82 0.28
C VAL A 174 6.15 -9.87 -1.25
N TRP A 175 5.49 -8.95 -1.95
CA TRP A 175 5.56 -8.85 -3.42
C TRP A 175 6.58 -7.80 -3.85
N ALA A 176 7.62 -8.17 -4.59
CA ALA A 176 8.58 -7.23 -5.17
C ALA A 176 8.30 -7.00 -6.66
N THR A 177 8.01 -5.76 -7.07
CA THR A 177 7.77 -5.42 -8.48
C THR A 177 9.03 -4.88 -9.17
N ARG A 178 9.37 -5.43 -10.35
CA ARG A 178 10.39 -4.87 -11.27
C ARG A 178 9.68 -4.51 -12.59
N SER A 179 9.79 -3.25 -13.01
CA SER A 179 8.89 -2.56 -13.96
C SER A 179 8.86 -3.03 -15.44
N LYS A 180 9.38 -4.21 -15.79
CA LYS A 180 9.49 -4.63 -17.21
C LYS A 180 8.96 -6.03 -17.56
N ARG A 181 8.22 -6.71 -16.67
CA ARG A 181 7.60 -8.02 -17.01
C ARG A 181 6.14 -8.09 -16.58
N PRO A 182 5.30 -8.84 -17.32
CA PRO A 182 3.87 -8.98 -17.05
C PRO A 182 3.61 -9.50 -15.63
N TRP A 183 2.48 -9.07 -15.07
CA TRP A 183 2.04 -9.33 -13.69
C TRP A 183 1.99 -10.82 -13.31
N SER A 184 1.96 -11.72 -14.29
CA SER A 184 1.93 -13.16 -14.09
C SER A 184 3.29 -13.80 -13.74
N SER A 185 4.41 -13.10 -13.92
CA SER A 185 5.74 -13.74 -13.92
C SER A 185 6.60 -13.54 -12.66
N TRP A 186 6.13 -12.76 -11.68
CA TRP A 186 6.86 -12.54 -10.42
C TRP A 186 5.93 -12.59 -9.22
N ALA A 187 5.23 -13.72 -9.08
CA ALA A 187 5.18 -14.32 -7.76
C ALA A 187 6.54 -15.00 -7.56
N ILE A 188 7.20 -14.79 -6.43
CA ILE A 188 7.91 -15.93 -5.84
C ILE A 188 6.77 -16.90 -5.50
N SER A 189 6.41 -17.75 -6.46
CA SER A 189 5.24 -18.62 -6.36
C SER A 189 5.57 -19.75 -5.40
N CYS A 190 5.14 -19.60 -4.16
CA CYS A 190 4.33 -20.65 -3.56
C CYS A 190 2.90 -20.10 -3.64
N GLY A 191 2.24 -20.16 -4.80
CA GLY A 191 1.42 -21.31 -5.15
C GLY A 191 0.08 -21.18 -4.44
N PHE A 192 -0.98 -20.86 -5.21
CA PHE A 192 -2.38 -20.71 -4.77
C PHE A 192 -2.67 -19.52 -3.84
N THR A 193 -3.46 -18.56 -4.34
CA THR A 193 -4.35 -17.78 -3.48
C THR A 193 -5.50 -18.72 -3.11
N PRO A 194 -5.59 -19.29 -1.89
CA PRO A 194 -6.85 -19.89 -1.49
C PRO A 194 -7.83 -18.72 -1.28
N PRO A 195 -9.11 -18.86 -1.64
CA PRO A 195 -10.12 -17.95 -1.12
C PRO A 195 -9.96 -17.94 0.41
N LEU A 196 -9.85 -16.75 1.00
CA LEU A 196 -9.89 -16.60 2.44
C LEU A 196 -11.15 -17.33 2.93
N ALA A 197 -10.93 -18.41 3.69
CA ALA A 197 -12.02 -19.18 4.24
C ALA A 197 -12.92 -18.26 5.08
N ARG A 198 -14.23 -18.46 4.89
CA ARG A 198 -15.34 -17.79 5.57
C ARG A 198 -15.15 -17.70 7.08
#